data_AF-A0A9W5TRM2-F1
#
_entry.id   AF-A0A9W5TRM2-F1
#
_cell.length_a   1.000
_cell.length_b   1.000
_cell.length_c   1.000
_cell.angle_alpha   90.00
_cell.angle_beta   90.00
_cell.angle_gamma   90.00
#
_symmetry.space_group_name_H-M   'P 1'
#
loop_
_entity.id
_entity.type
_entity.pdbx_description
1 polymer ?
#
loop_
_entity_poly.entity_id
_entity_poly.type
_entity_poly.pdbx_seq_one_letter_code
_entity_poly.pdbx_strand_id
1 'polypeptide(L)'
;MAARDRDETGRPRNDRPRDALGRPLPHGSTGVARIPEDLELAPHDSLSYAQRLLDQGFPFHAHDVLEAAWKTGPDSEKHLWKALAQLAVGVTHIQRGNAKGAITLLRRASDGLSAGGEAPYGIDAAGLAAHATALSEDLAAGADVAPQRLKPRLVAGPG
;
A
#
# COMPACT_ATOMS: atom_id res chain seq x y z
N MET A 1 17.11 -21.18 19.74
CA MET A 1 17.65 -20.16 18.82
C MET A 1 17.26 -20.57 17.40
N ALA A 2 16.27 -19.91 16.80
CA ALA A 2 15.84 -20.25 15.43
C ALA A 2 16.94 -19.83 14.45
N ALA A 3 17.49 -20.81 13.71
CA ALA A 3 18.48 -20.57 12.67
C ALA A 3 17.88 -19.59 11.63
N ARG A 4 18.60 -18.50 11.36
CA ARG A 4 18.20 -17.54 10.32
C ARG A 4 18.42 -18.20 8.98
N ASP A 5 17.33 -18.43 8.26
CA ASP A 5 17.35 -18.98 6.92
C ASP A 5 18.07 -18.01 5.98
N ARG A 6 19.08 -18.49 5.26
CA ARG A 6 19.99 -17.70 4.42
C ARG A 6 20.13 -18.40 3.08
N ASP A 7 20.17 -17.65 1.98
CA ASP A 7 20.53 -18.21 0.68
C ASP A 7 22.02 -18.57 0.60
N GLU A 8 22.41 -19.17 -0.53
CA GLU A 8 23.78 -19.54 -0.89
C GLU A 8 24.76 -18.35 -0.93
N THR A 9 24.25 -17.12 -0.93
CA THR A 9 25.03 -15.88 -0.87
C THR A 9 25.08 -15.27 0.54
N GLY A 10 24.47 -15.92 1.54
CA GLY A 10 24.43 -15.48 2.93
C GLY A 10 23.39 -14.40 3.22
N ARG A 11 22.51 -14.05 2.25
CA ARG A 11 21.41 -13.10 2.43
C ARG A 11 20.30 -13.80 3.20
N PRO A 12 19.72 -13.17 4.26
CA PRO A 12 18.62 -13.77 4.98
C PRO A 12 17.42 -13.96 4.06
N ARG A 13 17.13 -15.21 3.68
CA ARG A 13 15.89 -15.59 3.02
C ARG A 13 14.82 -15.62 4.09
N ASN A 14 14.12 -14.51 4.27
CA ASN A 14 12.91 -14.54 5.07
C ASN A 14 11.78 -15.17 4.24
N ASP A 15 11.92 -16.46 3.92
CA ASP A 15 10.93 -17.29 3.21
C ASP A 15 9.83 -17.79 4.14
N ARG A 16 9.72 -17.21 5.34
CA ARG A 16 8.57 -17.49 6.20
C ARG A 16 7.30 -17.05 5.48
N PRO A 17 6.29 -17.94 5.39
CA PRO A 17 4.99 -17.60 4.82
C PRO A 17 4.41 -16.40 5.56
N ARG A 18 3.63 -15.56 4.87
CA ARG A 18 3.02 -14.36 5.45
C ARG A 18 1.51 -14.37 5.29
N ASP A 19 0.81 -13.70 6.20
CA ASP A 19 -0.62 -13.45 6.06
C ASP A 19 -0.93 -12.34 5.04
N ALA A 20 -2.22 -12.07 4.84
CA ALA A 20 -2.74 -10.99 3.97
C ALA A 20 -2.14 -9.61 4.28
N LEU A 21 -1.75 -9.38 5.54
CA LEU A 21 -1.19 -8.15 6.04
C LEU A 21 0.33 -8.23 6.13
N GLY A 22 1.00 -9.19 5.50
CA GLY A 22 2.46 -9.31 5.50
C GLY A 22 3.10 -9.74 6.82
N ARG A 23 2.33 -10.16 7.83
CA ARG A 23 2.87 -10.64 9.11
C ARG A 23 3.42 -12.07 8.92
N PRO A 24 4.59 -12.39 9.48
CA PRO A 24 5.17 -13.73 9.35
C PRO A 24 4.31 -14.77 10.09
N LEU A 25 4.04 -15.88 9.42
CA LEU A 25 3.33 -17.03 9.95
C LEU A 25 4.30 -18.07 10.52
N PRO A 26 3.81 -19.04 11.31
CA PRO A 26 4.58 -20.23 11.70
C PRO A 26 5.09 -21.01 10.48
N HIS A 27 6.25 -21.67 10.63
CA HIS A 27 6.77 -22.55 9.57
C HIS A 27 5.77 -23.68 9.28
N GLY A 28 5.63 -24.05 8.00
CA GLY A 28 4.65 -25.05 7.55
C GLY A 28 3.23 -24.52 7.35
N SER A 29 2.97 -23.24 7.66
CA SER A 29 1.67 -22.61 7.31
C SER A 29 1.61 -22.26 5.84
N THR A 30 0.42 -22.32 5.24
CA THR A 30 0.17 -21.75 3.91
C THR A 30 0.00 -20.24 4.05
N GLY A 31 0.92 -19.47 3.47
CA GLY A 31 0.83 -18.02 3.39
C GLY A 31 0.13 -17.53 2.12
N VAL A 32 -0.08 -16.23 2.04
CA VAL A 32 -0.48 -15.56 0.80
C VAL A 32 0.74 -15.40 -0.11
N ALA A 33 0.55 -15.59 -1.42
CA ALA A 33 1.61 -15.39 -2.40
C ALA A 33 2.09 -13.94 -2.39
N ARG A 34 3.42 -13.75 -2.31
CA ARG A 34 4.04 -12.42 -2.36
C ARG A 34 3.90 -11.82 -3.75
N ILE A 35 3.85 -10.49 -3.81
CA ILE A 35 4.09 -9.77 -5.05
C ILE A 35 5.59 -9.89 -5.39
N PRO A 36 5.97 -10.23 -6.63
CA PRO A 36 7.37 -10.28 -7.04
C PRO A 36 8.07 -8.92 -6.87
N GLU A 37 9.31 -8.91 -6.40
CA GLU A 37 10.09 -7.66 -6.23
C GLU A 37 10.46 -7.01 -7.57
N ASP A 38 10.52 -7.81 -8.63
CA ASP A 38 10.81 -7.45 -10.02
C ASP A 38 9.53 -7.31 -10.87
N LEU A 39 8.37 -7.09 -10.22
CA LEU A 39 7.13 -6.85 -10.93
C LEU A 39 7.24 -5.58 -11.78
N GLU A 40 7.11 -5.74 -13.09
CA GLU A 40 7.03 -4.65 -14.06
C GLU A 40 5.68 -4.69 -14.78
N LEU A 41 4.88 -3.65 -14.57
CA LEU A 41 3.56 -3.49 -15.18
C LEU A 41 3.40 -2.06 -15.71
N ALA A 42 2.61 -1.91 -16.77
CA ALA A 42 2.22 -0.58 -17.24
C ALA A 42 1.43 0.17 -16.14
N PRO A 43 1.44 1.52 -16.11
CA PRO A 43 0.76 2.32 -15.09
C PRO A 43 -0.71 1.93 -14.83
N HIS A 44 -1.52 1.77 -15.88
CA HIS A 44 -2.93 1.38 -15.76
C HIS A 44 -3.11 -0.04 -15.20
N ASP A 45 -2.21 -0.96 -15.53
CA ASP A 45 -2.24 -2.34 -15.04
C ASP A 45 -1.84 -2.40 -13.56
N SER A 46 -0.82 -1.63 -13.17
CA SER A 46 -0.42 -1.46 -11.77
C SER A 46 -1.58 -0.92 -10.91
N LEU A 47 -2.26 0.12 -11.39
CA LEU A 47 -3.42 0.70 -10.69
C LEU A 47 -4.59 -0.29 -10.60
N SER A 48 -4.92 -0.96 -11.71
CA SER A 48 -5.99 -1.96 -11.75
C SER A 48 -5.71 -3.13 -10.82
N TYR A 49 -4.45 -3.59 -10.77
CA TYR A 49 -4.06 -4.68 -9.89
C TYR A 49 -4.08 -4.27 -8.41
N ALA A 50 -3.50 -3.11 -8.08
CA ALA A 50 -3.56 -2.54 -6.74
C ALA A 50 -5.01 -2.33 -6.26
N GLN A 51 -5.90 -1.84 -7.13
CA GLN A 51 -7.32 -1.68 -6.79
C GLN A 51 -7.98 -3.02 -6.44
N ARG A 52 -7.76 -4.07 -7.25
CA ARG A 52 -8.31 -5.40 -6.97
C ARG A 52 -7.84 -5.94 -5.61
N LEU A 53 -6.57 -5.72 -5.27
CA LEU A 53 -6.00 -6.12 -3.98
C LEU A 53 -6.63 -5.33 -2.82
N LEU A 54 -6.81 -4.02 -2.96
CA LEU A 54 -7.51 -3.19 -1.97
C LEU A 54 -8.96 -3.65 -1.78
N ASP A 55 -9.69 -3.91 -2.87
CA ASP A 55 -11.07 -4.37 -2.84
C ASP A 55 -11.22 -5.69 -2.08
N GLN A 56 -10.22 -6.57 -2.22
CA GLN A 56 -10.13 -7.85 -1.52
C GLN A 56 -9.59 -7.74 -0.07
N GLY A 57 -9.15 -6.56 0.37
CA GLY A 57 -8.61 -6.35 1.71
C GLY A 57 -7.14 -6.74 1.89
N PHE A 58 -6.35 -6.71 0.81
CA PHE A 58 -4.89 -6.93 0.81
C PHE A 58 -4.09 -5.64 0.60
N PRO A 59 -4.18 -4.63 1.49
CA PRO A 59 -3.52 -3.35 1.29
C PRO A 59 -1.99 -3.44 1.32
N PHE A 60 -1.42 -4.45 2.00
CA PHE A 60 0.03 -4.65 2.00
C PHE A 60 0.53 -5.11 0.63
N HIS A 61 -0.22 -6.00 -0.04
CA HIS A 61 0.12 -6.43 -1.40
C HIS A 61 -0.13 -5.30 -2.42
N ALA A 62 -1.17 -4.49 -2.22
CA ALA A 62 -1.38 -3.29 -3.02
C ALA A 62 -0.22 -2.30 -2.87
N HIS A 63 0.31 -2.13 -1.65
CA HIS A 63 1.52 -1.35 -1.41
C HIS A 63 2.70 -1.88 -2.22
N ASP A 64 2.95 -3.20 -2.22
CA ASP A 64 4.07 -3.79 -2.97
C ASP A 64 3.96 -3.50 -4.48
N VAL A 65 2.75 -3.62 -5.07
CA VAL A 65 2.51 -3.28 -6.49
C VAL A 65 2.79 -1.80 -6.77
N LEU A 66 2.29 -0.90 -5.92
CA LEU A 66 2.49 0.54 -6.08
C LEU A 66 3.94 0.97 -5.84
N GLU A 67 4.65 0.27 -4.96
CA GLU A 67 6.09 0.47 -4.72
C GLU A 67 6.91 0.02 -5.94
N ALA A 68 6.54 -1.10 -6.58
CA ALA A 68 7.17 -1.52 -7.82
C ALA A 68 7.00 -0.46 -8.92
N ALA A 69 5.78 0.05 -9.11
CA ALA A 69 5.51 1.15 -10.04
C ALA A 69 6.29 2.44 -9.68
N TRP A 70 6.50 2.73 -8.40
CA TRP A 70 7.35 3.86 -7.97
C TRP A 70 8.82 3.67 -8.37
N LYS A 71 9.35 2.45 -8.26
CA LYS A 71 10.76 2.14 -8.58
C LYS A 71 11.04 2.20 -10.08
N THR A 72 10.09 1.77 -10.91
CA THR A 72 10.26 1.60 -12.36
C THR A 72 9.63 2.71 -13.19
N GLY A 73 8.72 3.50 -12.60
CA GLY A 73 8.01 4.58 -13.28
C GLY A 73 8.86 5.83 -13.58
N PRO A 74 8.31 6.76 -14.37
CA PRO A 74 8.99 8.01 -14.75
C PRO A 74 9.36 8.87 -13.53
N ASP A 75 10.52 9.54 -13.59
CA ASP A 75 11.00 10.38 -12.47
C ASP A 75 10.02 11.50 -12.10
N SER A 76 9.32 12.08 -13.09
CA SER A 76 8.28 13.10 -12.87
C SER A 76 7.12 12.61 -12.01
N GLU A 77 6.86 11.31 -11.98
CA GLU A 77 5.69 10.71 -11.32
C GLU A 77 6.07 10.00 -10.01
N LYS A 78 7.36 9.92 -9.67
CA LYS A 78 7.82 9.19 -8.48
C LYS A 78 7.16 9.66 -7.19
N HIS A 79 6.89 10.96 -7.07
CA HIS A 79 6.22 11.52 -5.90
C HIS A 79 4.79 10.95 -5.75
N LEU A 80 4.05 10.86 -6.85
CA LEU A 80 2.69 10.34 -6.91
C LEU A 80 2.64 8.85 -6.55
N TRP A 81 3.45 8.03 -7.21
CA TRP A 81 3.51 6.58 -6.94
C TRP A 81 3.91 6.27 -5.50
N LYS A 82 4.88 7.02 -4.96
CA LYS A 82 5.27 6.92 -3.56
C LYS A 82 4.12 7.27 -2.61
N ALA A 83 3.34 8.31 -2.92
CA ALA A 83 2.21 8.71 -2.09
C ALA A 83 1.08 7.64 -2.10
N LEU A 84 0.81 7.03 -3.25
CA LEU A 84 -0.12 5.89 -3.36
C LEU A 84 0.37 4.68 -2.55
N ALA A 85 1.67 4.34 -2.65
CA ALA A 85 2.25 3.27 -1.86
C ALA A 85 2.13 3.56 -0.35
N GLN A 86 2.33 4.81 0.08
CA GLN A 86 2.16 5.26 1.46
C GLN A 86 0.71 5.17 1.94
N LEU A 87 -0.26 5.51 1.09
CA LEU A 87 -1.68 5.34 1.39
C LEU A 87 -2.00 3.87 1.70
N ALA A 88 -1.59 2.95 0.82
CA ALA A 88 -1.85 1.52 0.98
C ALA A 88 -1.19 0.93 2.24
N VAL A 89 0.07 1.30 2.54
CA VAL A 89 0.70 0.85 3.79
C VAL A 89 0.10 1.55 5.02
N GLY A 90 -0.40 2.78 4.90
CA GLY A 90 -1.18 3.46 5.94
C GLY A 90 -2.43 2.67 6.32
N VAL A 91 -3.20 2.21 5.32
CA VAL A 91 -4.35 1.31 5.51
C VAL A 91 -3.93 -0.01 6.18
N THR A 92 -2.82 -0.59 5.75
CA THR A 92 -2.25 -1.79 6.39
C THR A 92 -1.98 -1.57 7.88
N HIS A 93 -1.46 -0.41 8.26
CA HIS A 93 -1.21 -0.07 9.66
C HIS A 93 -2.51 0.06 10.47
N ILE A 94 -3.59 0.59 9.89
CA ILE A 94 -4.92 0.60 10.53
C ILE A 94 -5.35 -0.82 10.85
N GLN A 95 -5.35 -1.71 9.85
CA GLN A 95 -5.75 -3.11 10.02
C GLN A 95 -4.85 -3.88 10.99
N ARG A 96 -3.60 -3.44 11.14
CA ARG A 96 -2.66 -4.01 12.11
C ARG A 96 -2.83 -3.46 13.54
N GLY A 97 -3.72 -2.49 13.77
CA GLY A 97 -3.91 -1.84 15.07
C GLY A 97 -2.82 -0.82 15.42
N ASN A 98 -2.03 -0.36 14.44
CA ASN A 98 -0.97 0.62 14.64
C ASN A 98 -1.42 2.02 14.19
N ALA A 99 -2.26 2.66 15.01
CA ALA A 99 -2.83 3.97 14.72
C ALA A 99 -1.75 5.06 14.50
N LYS A 100 -0.72 5.12 15.36
CA LYS A 100 0.36 6.11 15.24
C LYS A 100 1.11 6.00 13.90
N GLY A 101 1.42 4.76 13.48
CA GLY A 101 2.05 4.50 12.19
C GLY A 101 1.13 4.84 11.02
N ALA A 102 -0.15 4.48 11.12
CA ALA A 102 -1.16 4.80 10.10
C ALA A 102 -1.29 6.32 9.90
N ILE A 103 -1.51 7.09 10.97
CA ILE A 103 -1.63 8.56 10.91
C ILE A 103 -0.42 9.19 10.22
N THR A 104 0.80 8.74 10.57
CA THR A 104 2.04 9.27 9.99
C THR A 104 2.09 9.03 8.48
N LEU A 105 1.74 7.83 8.03
CA LEU A 105 1.78 7.46 6.60
C LEU A 105 0.67 8.12 5.80
N LEU A 106 -0.54 8.21 6.37
CA LEU A 106 -1.70 8.85 5.72
C LEU A 106 -1.48 10.34 5.50
N ARG A 107 -0.90 11.06 6.48
CA ARG A 107 -0.55 12.48 6.31
C ARG A 107 0.47 12.68 5.18
N ARG A 108 1.52 11.86 5.15
CA ARG A 108 2.52 11.91 4.07
C ARG A 108 1.93 11.58 2.69
N ALA A 109 1.02 10.59 2.65
CA ALA A 109 0.31 10.26 1.42
C ALA A 109 -0.54 11.44 0.95
N SER A 110 -1.29 12.07 1.86
CA SER A 110 -2.09 13.27 1.57
C SER A 110 -1.23 14.42 1.02
N ASP A 111 -0.12 14.72 1.67
CA ASP A 111 0.81 15.78 1.24
C ASP A 111 1.36 15.48 -0.17
N GLY A 112 1.77 14.23 -0.40
CA GLY A 112 2.33 13.81 -1.68
C GLY A 112 1.31 13.80 -2.82
N LEU A 113 0.05 13.42 -2.54
CA LEU A 113 -1.05 13.46 -3.50
C LEU A 113 -1.50 14.89 -3.83
N SER A 114 -1.38 15.81 -2.87
CA SER A 114 -1.75 17.22 -3.06
C SER A 114 -0.66 18.08 -3.69
N ALA A 115 0.58 17.58 -3.76
CA ALA A 115 1.73 18.32 -4.28
C ALA A 115 1.72 18.46 -5.81
N GLY A 116 0.96 17.63 -6.51
CA GLY A 116 0.79 17.65 -7.96
C GLY A 116 -0.51 18.34 -8.40
N GLY A 117 -0.55 18.78 -9.66
CA GLY A 117 -1.79 19.18 -10.31
C GLY A 117 -2.65 17.96 -10.67
N GLU A 118 -3.31 18.00 -11.81
CA GLU A 118 -4.07 16.85 -12.32
C GLU A 118 -3.15 15.63 -12.47
N ALA A 119 -3.53 14.52 -11.82
CA ALA A 119 -2.73 13.30 -11.84
C ALA A 119 -2.97 12.50 -13.14
N PRO A 120 -1.93 11.89 -13.73
CA PRO A 120 -2.08 11.07 -14.92
C PRO A 120 -2.91 9.81 -14.65
N TYR A 121 -3.27 9.09 -15.72
CA TYR A 121 -3.90 7.77 -15.67
C TYR A 121 -5.29 7.74 -14.99
N GLY A 122 -5.94 8.90 -14.85
CA GLY A 122 -7.23 9.05 -14.19
C GLY A 122 -7.19 8.89 -12.66
N ILE A 123 -6.01 8.93 -12.05
CA ILE A 123 -5.85 8.83 -10.60
C ILE A 123 -6.63 9.94 -9.90
N ASP A 124 -7.48 9.60 -8.94
CA ASP A 124 -8.23 10.58 -8.14
C ASP A 124 -7.35 11.14 -7.01
N ALA A 125 -6.29 11.86 -7.36
CA ALA A 125 -5.30 12.32 -6.38
C ALA A 125 -5.94 13.25 -5.32
N ALA A 126 -6.84 14.14 -5.73
CA ALA A 126 -7.54 15.05 -4.83
C ALA A 126 -8.48 14.30 -3.87
N GLY A 127 -9.31 13.37 -4.38
CA GLY A 127 -10.19 12.57 -3.54
C GLY A 127 -9.42 11.65 -2.59
N LEU A 128 -8.32 11.06 -3.05
CA LEU A 128 -7.44 10.24 -2.22
C LEU A 128 -6.72 11.05 -1.13
N ALA A 129 -6.29 12.28 -1.42
CA ALA A 129 -5.69 13.16 -0.42
C ALA A 129 -6.69 13.54 0.67
N ALA A 130 -7.90 13.94 0.28
CA ALA A 130 -8.98 14.25 1.19
C ALA A 130 -9.35 13.02 2.06
N HIS A 131 -9.44 11.84 1.44
CA HIS A 131 -9.70 10.58 2.14
C HIS A 131 -8.61 10.22 3.15
N ALA A 132 -7.33 10.38 2.78
CA ALA A 132 -6.20 10.14 3.66
C ALA A 132 -6.18 11.10 4.85
N THR A 133 -6.48 12.38 4.61
CA THR A 133 -6.62 13.39 5.67
C THR A 133 -7.71 12.99 6.66
N ALA A 134 -8.92 12.72 6.17
CA ALA A 134 -10.06 12.34 7.00
C ALA A 134 -9.77 11.08 7.83
N LEU A 135 -9.19 10.03 7.22
CA LEU A 135 -8.78 8.83 7.96
C LEU A 135 -7.76 9.15 9.06
N SER A 136 -6.80 10.04 8.79
CA SER A 136 -5.79 10.40 9.79
C SER A 136 -6.37 11.18 10.97
N GLU A 137 -7.38 12.02 10.71
CA GLU A 137 -8.10 12.80 11.72
C GLU A 137 -8.99 11.90 12.60
N ASP A 138 -9.74 11.00 11.99
CA ASP A 138 -10.57 10.02 12.70
C ASP A 138 -9.73 9.14 13.63
N LEU A 139 -8.59 8.64 13.13
CA LEU A 139 -7.67 7.85 13.95
C LEU A 139 -7.07 8.67 15.09
N ALA A 140 -6.77 9.96 14.87
CA ALA A 140 -6.26 10.84 15.91
C ALA A 140 -7.33 11.14 16.98
N ALA A 141 -8.60 11.17 16.60
CA ALA A 141 -9.75 11.31 17.49
C ALA A 141 -10.13 10.00 18.20
N GLY A 142 -9.49 8.87 17.86
CA GLY A 142 -9.82 7.56 18.41
C GLY A 142 -11.12 6.97 17.88
N ALA A 143 -11.60 7.44 16.72
CA ALA A 143 -12.81 6.94 16.09
C ALA A 143 -12.59 5.57 15.43
N ASP A 144 -13.65 4.75 15.44
CA ASP A 144 -13.66 3.49 14.71
C ASP A 144 -13.77 3.73 13.20
N VAL A 145 -12.85 3.13 12.44
CA VAL A 145 -12.83 3.24 10.98
C VAL A 145 -13.59 2.08 10.35
N ALA A 146 -14.70 2.38 9.67
CA ALA A 146 -15.50 1.38 8.96
C ALA A 146 -14.68 0.65 7.88
N PRO A 147 -14.82 -0.69 7.71
CA PRO A 147 -14.04 -1.47 6.74
C PRO A 147 -14.10 -0.97 5.29
N GLN A 148 -15.21 -0.38 4.88
CA GLN A 148 -15.39 0.18 3.54
C GLN A 148 -14.44 1.37 3.28
N ARG A 149 -14.11 2.14 4.31
CA ARG A 149 -13.16 3.26 4.21
C ARG A 149 -11.71 2.80 4.06
N LEU A 150 -11.43 1.53 4.31
CA LEU A 150 -10.13 0.91 4.09
C LEU A 150 -9.94 0.41 2.64
N LYS A 151 -10.91 0.67 1.75
CA LYS A 151 -10.90 0.29 0.33
C LYS A 151 -11.03 1.53 -0.56
N PRO A 152 -10.05 2.46 -0.55
CA PRO A 152 -10.13 3.65 -1.37
C PRO A 152 -10.15 3.29 -2.87
N ARG A 153 -10.79 4.15 -3.67
CA ARG A 153 -10.77 4.06 -5.14
C ARG A 153 -9.59 4.85 -5.67
N LEU A 154 -8.66 4.18 -6.34
CA LEU A 154 -7.41 4.78 -6.83
C LEU A 154 -7.63 5.68 -8.04
N VAL A 155 -8.56 5.29 -8.92
CA VAL A 155 -8.88 5.97 -10.16
C VAL A 155 -10.30 6.52 -10.04
N ALA A 156 -10.53 7.74 -10.50
CA ALA A 156 -11.89 8.26 -10.61
C ALA A 156 -12.67 7.33 -11.55
N GLY A 157 -13.86 6.88 -11.16
CA GLY A 157 -14.73 6.15 -12.08
C GLY A 157 -14.98 6.99 -13.34
N PRO A 158 -15.40 6.39 -14.47
CA PRO A 158 -15.86 7.19 -15.59
C PRO A 158 -16.98 8.10 -15.08
N GLY A 159 -16.74 9.41 -15.13
CA GLY A 159 -17.74 10.43 -14.82
C GLY A 159 -18.90 10.41 -15.80
#